data_AF-A0A3D5D0N3-F1
#
_entry.id   AF-A0A3D5D0N3-F1
#
_cell.length_a   1.000
_cell.length_b   1.000
_cell.length_c   1.000
_cell.angle_alpha   90.00
_cell.angle_beta   90.00
_cell.angle_gamma   90.00
#
_symmetry.space_group_name_H-M   'P 1'
#
loop_
_entity.id
_entity.type
_entity.pdbx_description
1 polymer ?
#
loop_
_entity_poly.entity_id
_entity_poly.type
_entity_poly.pdbx_seq_one_letter_code
_entity_poly.pdbx_strand_id
1 'polypeptide(L)'
;MRRHVNSSFVRLLTGLCLGLCLLWSQIQADDYVLAMLEKVRQRYGEEAYQNVMRMNEMFAQVAGASEMTKVHMVNDFTNQHVLFVDDITLWGMEDYWASPLETFGKGAGDCEDFSIAKYTLLKKLGVSQDKLRLTYVRARMPSGSIRPHMVLTYYATPNSDPLVLDNLNFELLPASKRGDLSPVFSFNDKGLFVANNPNMRAGSPSNISKWRDVLTRMRQDGLE
;
A
#
# COMPACT_ATOMS: atom_id res chain seq x y z
N MET A 1 -53.38 -29.13 -0.48
CA MET A 1 -52.88 -28.87 0.90
C MET A 1 -51.59 -28.04 0.80
N ARG A 2 -51.69 -26.70 0.69
CA ARG A 2 -50.53 -25.79 0.60
C ARG A 2 -50.08 -25.46 2.02
N ARG A 3 -48.88 -25.90 2.41
CA ARG A 3 -48.25 -25.52 3.69
C ARG A 3 -47.90 -24.03 3.63
N HIS A 4 -48.61 -23.21 4.41
CA HIS A 4 -48.19 -21.85 4.70
C HIS A 4 -46.91 -21.91 5.54
N VAL A 5 -45.76 -21.68 4.90
CA VAL A 5 -44.52 -21.40 5.63
C VAL A 5 -44.67 -19.99 6.19
N ASN A 6 -44.68 -19.87 7.52
CA ASN A 6 -44.80 -18.60 8.22
C ASN A 6 -43.59 -17.70 7.87
N SER A 7 -43.82 -16.67 7.05
CA SER A 7 -42.79 -15.77 6.53
C SER A 7 -42.05 -15.00 7.64
N SER A 8 -42.68 -14.81 8.79
CA SER A 8 -42.09 -14.18 9.99
C SER A 8 -40.97 -15.04 10.60
N PHE A 9 -41.13 -16.37 10.59
CA PHE A 9 -40.14 -17.30 11.16
C PHE A 9 -38.89 -17.40 10.26
N VAL A 10 -39.09 -17.38 8.94
CA VAL A 10 -38.01 -17.33 7.95
C VAL A 10 -37.21 -16.03 8.07
N ARG A 11 -37.89 -14.88 8.24
CA ARG A 11 -37.22 -13.57 8.43
C ARG A 11 -36.39 -13.50 9.72
N LEU A 12 -36.88 -14.09 10.81
CA LEU A 12 -36.17 -14.14 12.09
C LEU A 12 -34.89 -15.00 11.99
N LEU A 13 -34.98 -16.17 11.36
CA LEU A 13 -33.84 -17.06 11.13
C LEU A 13 -32.78 -16.44 10.21
N THR A 14 -33.21 -15.75 9.13
CA THR A 14 -32.27 -15.04 8.25
C THR A 14 -31.56 -13.87 8.96
N GLY A 15 -32.27 -13.13 9.82
CA GLY A 15 -31.69 -12.04 10.60
C GLY A 15 -30.66 -12.53 11.63
N LEU A 16 -30.94 -13.68 12.27
CA LEU A 16 -30.02 -14.32 13.21
C LEU A 16 -28.75 -14.84 12.50
N CYS A 17 -28.88 -15.46 11.33
CA CYS A 17 -27.74 -15.92 10.54
C CYS A 17 -26.88 -14.76 10.03
N LEU A 18 -27.48 -13.66 9.56
CA LEU A 18 -26.74 -12.45 9.16
C LEU A 18 -26.01 -11.81 10.35
N GLY A 19 -26.66 -11.72 11.51
CA GLY A 19 -26.03 -11.22 12.74
C GLY A 19 -24.86 -12.08 13.20
N LEU A 20 -25.00 -13.41 13.15
CA LEU A 20 -23.91 -14.35 13.46
C LEU A 20 -22.76 -14.25 12.45
N CYS A 21 -23.04 -14.16 11.15
CA CYS A 21 -21.99 -13.96 10.15
C CYS A 21 -21.22 -12.65 10.34
N LEU A 22 -21.91 -11.55 10.68
CA LEU A 22 -21.27 -10.27 10.96
C LEU A 22 -20.39 -10.33 12.23
N LEU A 23 -20.89 -10.95 13.31
CA LEU A 23 -20.11 -11.13 14.53
C LEU A 23 -18.89 -12.05 14.32
N TRP A 24 -19.04 -13.14 13.57
CA TRP A 24 -17.93 -14.04 13.25
C TRP A 24 -16.87 -13.36 12.36
N SER A 25 -17.29 -12.50 11.43
CA SER A 25 -16.37 -11.75 10.56
C SER A 25 -15.50 -10.75 11.32
N GLN A 26 -16.02 -10.13 12.39
CA GLN A 26 -15.24 -9.22 13.23
C GLN A 26 -14.22 -9.98 14.09
N ILE A 27 -14.63 -11.09 14.72
CA ILE A 27 -13.74 -11.92 15.56
C ILE A 27 -12.53 -12.43 14.77
N GLN A 28 -12.74 -12.90 13.53
CA GLN A 28 -11.66 -13.41 12.68
C GLN A 28 -10.68 -12.31 12.22
N ALA A 29 -11.17 -11.08 12.01
CA ALA A 29 -10.31 -9.94 11.66
C ALA A 29 -9.40 -9.53 12.82
N ASP A 30 -9.93 -9.55 14.04
CA ASP A 30 -9.17 -9.23 15.25
C ASP A 30 -8.07 -10.28 15.53
N ASP A 31 -8.38 -11.57 15.39
CA ASP A 31 -7.40 -12.66 15.56
C ASP A 31 -6.25 -12.61 14.54
N TYR A 32 -6.56 -12.25 13.28
CA TYR A 32 -5.55 -12.11 12.23
C TYR A 32 -4.58 -10.95 12.52
N VAL A 33 -5.12 -9.80 12.93
CA VAL A 33 -4.32 -8.62 13.27
C VAL A 33 -3.44 -8.90 14.48
N LEU A 34 -3.97 -9.57 15.51
CA LEU A 34 -3.20 -9.96 16.69
C LEU A 34 -2.06 -10.94 16.36
N ALA A 35 -2.32 -11.95 15.52
CA ALA A 35 -1.28 -12.89 15.10
C ALA A 35 -0.18 -12.22 14.26
N MET A 36 -0.54 -11.24 13.42
CA MET A 36 0.42 -10.44 12.65
C MET A 36 1.26 -9.55 13.58
N LEU A 37 0.63 -8.85 14.53
CA LEU A 37 1.31 -8.03 15.53
C LEU A 37 2.30 -8.86 16.36
N GLU A 38 1.93 -10.07 16.75
CA GLU A 38 2.82 -10.97 17.47
C GLU A 38 4.05 -11.36 16.64
N LYS A 39 3.85 -11.72 15.37
CA LYS A 39 4.95 -12.03 14.46
C LYS A 39 5.89 -10.85 14.27
N VAL A 40 5.35 -9.64 14.13
CA VAL A 40 6.14 -8.42 14.00
C VAL A 40 6.97 -8.19 15.26
N ARG A 41 6.36 -8.29 16.43
CA ARG A 41 7.05 -8.14 17.71
C ARG A 41 8.18 -9.15 17.88
N GLN A 42 7.92 -10.42 17.55
CA GLN A 42 8.93 -11.48 17.65
C GLN A 42 10.08 -11.31 16.63
N ARG A 43 9.78 -10.85 15.41
CA ARG A 43 10.77 -10.73 14.33
C ARG A 43 11.59 -9.44 14.41
N TYR A 44 10.98 -8.34 14.84
CA TYR A 44 11.57 -7.00 14.75
C TYR A 44 11.60 -6.23 16.08
N GLY A 45 10.99 -6.75 17.14
CA GLY A 45 11.02 -6.16 18.47
C GLY A 45 9.84 -5.22 18.77
N GLU A 46 9.93 -4.54 19.92
CA GLU A 46 8.82 -3.76 20.48
C GLU A 46 8.52 -2.49 19.67
N GLU A 47 9.53 -1.81 19.15
CA GLU A 47 9.33 -0.59 18.34
C GLU A 47 8.52 -0.87 17.07
N ALA A 48 8.82 -1.98 16.40
CA ALA A 48 8.08 -2.46 15.24
C ALA A 48 6.62 -2.74 15.56
N TYR A 49 6.35 -3.36 16.71
CA TYR A 49 4.99 -3.59 17.19
C TYR A 49 4.24 -2.26 17.36
N GLN A 50 4.88 -1.26 17.97
CA GLN A 50 4.29 0.07 18.14
C GLN A 50 4.01 0.76 16.79
N ASN A 51 4.89 0.61 15.80
CA ASN A 51 4.66 1.16 14.45
C ASN A 51 3.42 0.53 13.78
N VAL A 52 3.25 -0.78 13.90
CA VAL A 52 2.08 -1.48 13.35
C VAL A 52 0.80 -1.13 14.12
N MET A 53 0.88 -0.89 15.43
CA MET A 53 -0.24 -0.38 16.22
C MET A 53 -0.69 1.01 15.73
N ARG A 54 0.25 1.96 15.56
CA ARG A 54 -0.07 3.29 15.00
C ARG A 54 -0.66 3.20 13.58
N MET A 55 -0.18 2.25 12.78
CA MET A 55 -0.76 1.99 11.45
C MET A 55 -2.22 1.52 11.55
N ASN A 56 -2.53 0.62 12.49
CA ASN A 56 -3.92 0.17 12.72
C ASN A 56 -4.81 1.32 13.22
N GLU A 57 -4.30 2.19 14.09
CA GLU A 57 -5.01 3.39 14.54
C GLU A 57 -5.30 4.34 13.36
N MET A 58 -4.31 4.58 12.50
CA MET A 58 -4.47 5.36 11.29
C MET A 58 -5.56 4.76 10.38
N PHE A 59 -5.56 3.44 10.18
CA PHE A 59 -6.61 2.76 9.42
C PHE A 59 -8.00 2.95 10.02
N ALA A 60 -8.14 2.82 11.33
CA ALA A 60 -9.42 3.05 12.01
C ALA A 60 -9.89 4.50 11.84
N GLN A 61 -8.98 5.48 11.93
CA GLN A 61 -9.29 6.90 11.76
C GLN A 61 -9.80 7.24 10.36
N VAL A 62 -9.25 6.61 9.30
CA VAL A 62 -9.58 6.97 7.91
C VAL A 62 -10.49 5.97 7.20
N ALA A 63 -10.98 4.92 7.87
CA ALA A 63 -11.79 3.87 7.26
C ALA A 63 -12.99 4.43 6.46
N GLY A 64 -13.73 5.36 7.06
CA GLY A 64 -14.89 6.05 6.44
C GLY A 64 -14.57 7.39 5.77
N ALA A 65 -13.30 7.78 5.68
CA ALA A 65 -12.91 9.06 5.11
C ALA A 65 -12.93 9.05 3.57
N SER A 66 -12.86 10.25 2.99
CA SER A 66 -12.75 10.40 1.53
C SER A 66 -11.47 9.72 1.01
N GLU A 67 -11.50 9.31 -0.26
CA GLU A 67 -10.32 8.71 -0.93
C GLU A 67 -9.10 9.64 -0.86
N MET A 68 -9.30 10.96 -1.05
CA MET A 68 -8.22 11.94 -0.98
C MET A 68 -7.67 12.06 0.45
N THR A 69 -8.52 12.00 1.48
CA THR A 69 -8.07 11.98 2.88
C THR A 69 -7.20 10.76 3.16
N LYS A 70 -7.58 9.58 2.65
CA LYS A 70 -6.78 8.35 2.76
C LYS A 70 -5.41 8.52 2.11
N VAL A 71 -5.37 9.09 0.89
CA VAL A 71 -4.13 9.35 0.14
C VAL A 71 -3.19 10.28 0.91
N HIS A 72 -3.70 11.39 1.46
CA HIS A 72 -2.90 12.28 2.33
C HIS A 72 -2.38 11.55 3.56
N MET A 73 -3.27 10.91 4.31
CA MET A 73 -2.90 10.28 5.58
C MET A 73 -1.86 9.18 5.40
N VAL A 74 -1.98 8.35 4.36
CA VAL A 74 -0.98 7.30 4.08
C VAL A 74 0.37 7.89 3.69
N ASN A 75 0.38 8.96 2.89
CA ASN A 75 1.63 9.62 2.51
C ASN A 75 2.35 10.17 3.74
N ASP A 76 1.64 10.91 4.57
CA ASP A 76 2.17 11.56 5.76
C ASP A 76 2.61 10.52 6.80
N PHE A 77 1.76 9.52 7.06
CA PHE A 77 2.06 8.43 7.99
C PHE A 77 3.35 7.71 7.61
N THR A 78 3.50 7.31 6.35
CA THR A 78 4.70 6.58 5.89
C THR A 78 5.94 7.46 5.99
N ASN A 79 5.86 8.72 5.54
CA ASN A 79 6.99 9.65 5.60
C ASN A 79 7.42 10.01 7.03
N GLN A 80 6.50 9.90 8.01
CA GLN A 80 6.79 10.16 9.42
C GLN A 80 7.36 8.93 10.16
N HIS A 81 6.99 7.72 9.75
CA HIS A 81 7.28 6.49 10.51
C HIS A 81 8.30 5.56 9.83
N VAL A 82 8.82 5.94 8.67
CA VAL A 82 9.88 5.22 7.98
C VAL A 82 11.06 6.17 7.80
N LEU A 83 12.24 5.75 8.25
CA LEU A 83 13.49 6.45 8.03
C LEU A 83 14.08 6.06 6.67
N PHE A 84 14.55 7.05 5.91
CA PHE A 84 15.29 6.76 4.68
C PHE A 84 16.67 6.16 5.02
N VAL A 85 16.93 4.93 4.58
CA VAL A 85 18.21 4.22 4.72
C VAL A 85 18.45 3.38 3.48
N ASP A 86 19.63 3.51 2.86
CA ASP A 86 20.01 2.72 1.68
C ASP A 86 20.05 1.22 1.99
N ASP A 87 19.63 0.39 1.03
CA ASP A 87 19.55 -1.07 1.19
C ASP A 87 20.85 -1.75 1.60
N ILE A 88 21.98 -1.26 1.11
CA ILE A 88 23.28 -1.85 1.46
C ILE A 88 23.56 -1.73 2.95
N THR A 89 23.04 -0.67 3.59
CA THR A 89 23.16 -0.46 5.04
C THR A 89 22.09 -1.24 5.79
N LEU A 90 20.86 -1.27 5.27
CA LEU A 90 19.72 -1.86 5.97
C LEU A 90 19.66 -3.39 5.86
N TRP A 91 19.92 -3.91 4.66
CA TRP A 91 19.76 -5.32 4.28
C TRP A 91 21.08 -6.01 3.92
N GLY A 92 22.16 -5.24 3.69
CA GLY A 92 23.43 -5.80 3.21
C GLY A 92 23.36 -6.24 1.74
N MET A 93 22.40 -5.73 0.99
CA MET A 93 22.15 -6.02 -0.43
C MET A 93 22.05 -4.69 -1.19
N GLU A 94 22.44 -4.65 -2.46
CA GLU A 94 22.47 -3.38 -3.20
C GLU A 94 21.08 -2.84 -3.58
N ASP A 95 20.08 -3.71 -3.73
CA ASP A 95 18.74 -3.35 -4.22
C ASP A 95 17.74 -4.44 -3.81
N TYR A 96 17.15 -4.25 -2.62
CA TYR A 96 16.24 -5.15 -1.93
C TYR A 96 14.90 -4.45 -1.68
N TRP A 97 13.89 -4.81 -2.48
CA TRP A 97 12.55 -4.27 -2.28
C TRP A 97 11.88 -4.92 -1.09
N ALA A 98 11.67 -4.19 -0.01
CA ALA A 98 11.02 -4.68 1.20
C ALA A 98 9.50 -4.82 1.02
N SER A 99 8.92 -5.82 1.69
CA SER A 99 7.48 -5.87 1.92
C SER A 99 7.06 -4.75 2.90
N PRO A 100 5.80 -4.31 2.91
CA PRO A 100 5.34 -3.32 3.89
C PRO A 100 5.59 -3.75 5.35
N LEU A 101 5.50 -5.06 5.64
CA LEU A 101 5.80 -5.57 6.98
C LEU A 101 7.28 -5.45 7.33
N GLU A 102 8.16 -5.67 6.34
CA GLU A 102 9.60 -5.48 6.49
C GLU A 102 9.94 -4.00 6.68
N THR A 103 9.37 -3.10 5.88
CA THR A 103 9.58 -1.64 5.98
C THR A 103 9.14 -1.10 7.34
N PHE A 104 7.90 -1.36 7.78
CA PHE A 104 7.42 -0.90 9.10
C PHE A 104 8.04 -1.67 10.26
N GLY A 105 8.42 -2.94 10.01
CA GLY A 105 9.15 -3.76 10.97
C GLY A 105 10.53 -3.20 11.29
N LYS A 106 11.27 -2.76 10.27
CA LYS A 106 12.55 -2.07 10.45
C LYS A 106 12.40 -0.60 10.82
N GLY A 107 11.24 0.01 10.54
CA GLY A 107 11.05 1.46 10.63
C GLY A 107 11.94 2.22 9.65
N ALA A 108 12.42 1.56 8.60
CA ALA A 108 13.37 2.08 7.64
C ALA A 108 13.23 1.40 6.27
N GLY A 109 13.67 2.10 5.23
CA GLY A 109 13.71 1.63 3.84
C GLY A 109 14.20 2.73 2.90
N ASP A 110 14.29 2.44 1.62
CA ASP A 110 14.65 3.43 0.60
C ASP A 110 13.44 3.82 -0.28
N CYS A 111 13.64 4.34 -1.49
CA CYS A 111 12.56 4.97 -2.25
C CYS A 111 11.43 4.02 -2.69
N GLU A 112 11.76 2.80 -3.10
CA GLU A 112 10.79 1.77 -3.47
C GLU A 112 10.01 1.30 -2.26
N ASP A 113 10.65 1.14 -1.10
CA ASP A 113 10.04 0.61 0.12
C ASP A 113 8.92 1.54 0.58
N PHE A 114 9.16 2.85 0.57
CA PHE A 114 8.14 3.86 0.84
C PHE A 114 6.99 3.77 -0.17
N SER A 115 7.31 3.63 -1.46
CA SER A 115 6.30 3.58 -2.52
C SER A 115 5.43 2.32 -2.43
N ILE A 116 6.03 1.17 -2.15
CA ILE A 116 5.40 -0.14 -1.99
C ILE A 116 4.52 -0.17 -0.73
N ALA A 117 5.02 0.39 0.38
CA ALA A 117 4.26 0.56 1.61
C ALA A 117 3.01 1.40 1.34
N LYS A 118 3.16 2.62 0.79
CA LYS A 118 2.03 3.51 0.47
C LYS A 118 1.02 2.85 -0.47
N TYR A 119 1.49 2.12 -1.49
CA TYR A 119 0.65 1.39 -2.44
C TYR A 119 -0.22 0.36 -1.74
N THR A 120 0.39 -0.46 -0.89
CA THR A 120 -0.29 -1.54 -0.17
C THR A 120 -1.28 -0.99 0.85
N LEU A 121 -0.90 0.03 1.62
CA LEU A 121 -1.78 0.66 2.60
C LEU A 121 -3.03 1.27 1.93
N LEU A 122 -2.87 1.98 0.81
CA LEU A 122 -4.01 2.54 0.08
C LEU A 122 -4.93 1.47 -0.51
N LYS A 123 -4.37 0.39 -1.06
CA LYS A 123 -5.16 -0.77 -1.49
C LYS A 123 -5.97 -1.36 -0.33
N LYS A 124 -5.34 -1.54 0.84
CA LYS A 124 -6.00 -2.09 2.03
C LYS A 124 -7.12 -1.18 2.55
N LEU A 125 -6.98 0.14 2.36
CA LEU A 125 -8.02 1.14 2.64
C LEU A 125 -9.11 1.24 1.55
N GLY A 126 -9.07 0.37 0.54
CA GLY A 126 -10.08 0.25 -0.51
C GLY A 126 -9.89 1.21 -1.69
N VAL A 127 -8.75 1.89 -1.80
CA VAL A 127 -8.44 2.68 -3.00
C VAL A 127 -8.21 1.73 -4.16
N SER A 128 -8.93 1.94 -5.26
CA SER A 128 -8.82 1.07 -6.43
C SER A 128 -7.39 1.07 -6.96
N GLN A 129 -6.82 -0.12 -7.15
CA GLN A 129 -5.50 -0.29 -7.76
C GLN A 129 -5.38 0.32 -9.17
N ASP A 130 -6.49 0.52 -9.89
CA ASP A 130 -6.49 1.19 -11.20
C ASP A 130 -6.08 2.67 -11.11
N LYS A 131 -6.20 3.25 -9.91
CA LYS A 131 -5.79 4.62 -9.60
C LYS A 131 -4.36 4.72 -9.09
N LEU A 132 -3.69 3.60 -8.82
CA LEU A 132 -2.40 3.58 -8.14
C LEU A 132 -1.35 2.95 -9.04
N ARG A 133 -0.18 3.60 -9.18
CA ARG A 133 0.95 3.04 -9.91
C ARG A 133 2.29 3.35 -9.22
N LEU A 134 3.06 2.30 -8.96
CA LEU A 134 4.48 2.43 -8.62
C LEU A 134 5.19 2.97 -9.86
N THR A 135 5.87 4.09 -9.73
CA THR A 135 6.40 4.86 -10.87
C THR A 135 7.89 5.05 -10.69
N TYR A 136 8.66 4.44 -11.59
CA TYR A 136 10.09 4.62 -11.64
C TYR A 136 10.42 5.89 -12.43
N VAL A 137 11.23 6.75 -11.84
CA VAL A 137 11.58 8.07 -12.37
C VAL A 137 13.09 8.29 -12.31
N ARG A 138 13.57 9.26 -13.08
CA ARG A 138 14.87 9.90 -12.87
C ARG A 138 14.64 11.17 -12.07
N ALA A 139 15.13 11.21 -10.84
CA ALA A 139 15.01 12.38 -9.97
C ALA A 139 16.25 13.27 -10.08
N ARG A 140 16.04 14.57 -10.26
CA ARG A 140 17.08 15.60 -10.18
C ARG A 140 17.20 16.07 -8.74
N MET A 141 18.29 15.71 -8.08
CA MET A 141 18.56 16.11 -6.70
C MET A 141 18.89 17.60 -6.63
N PRO A 142 18.76 18.25 -5.44
CA PRO A 142 19.18 19.64 -5.25
C PRO A 142 20.64 19.93 -5.62
N SER A 143 21.51 18.92 -5.53
CA SER A 143 22.91 18.98 -5.98
C SER A 143 23.08 19.06 -7.50
N GLY A 144 22.01 18.87 -8.28
CA GLY A 144 22.02 18.78 -9.73
C GLY A 144 22.25 17.36 -10.27
N SER A 145 22.68 16.41 -9.44
CA SER A 145 22.87 15.01 -9.86
C SER A 145 21.52 14.35 -10.19
N ILE A 146 21.52 13.46 -11.18
CA ILE A 146 20.34 12.66 -11.53
C ILE A 146 20.51 11.25 -10.97
N ARG A 147 19.50 10.74 -10.27
CA ARG A 147 19.49 9.39 -9.71
C ARG A 147 18.20 8.64 -10.06
N PRO A 148 18.23 7.31 -10.17
CA PRO A 148 17.05 6.47 -10.02
C PRO A 148 16.25 6.85 -8.78
N HIS A 149 14.93 6.82 -8.89
CA HIS A 149 14.02 7.03 -7.78
C HIS A 149 12.69 6.34 -8.06
N MET A 150 11.96 5.97 -7.01
CA MET A 150 10.60 5.46 -7.13
C MET A 150 9.63 6.31 -6.31
N VAL A 151 8.48 6.58 -6.90
CA VAL A 151 7.35 7.25 -6.25
C VAL A 151 6.07 6.45 -6.49
N LEU A 152 5.06 6.69 -5.66
CA LEU A 152 3.71 6.23 -5.94
C LEU A 152 2.93 7.36 -6.63
N THR A 153 2.29 7.07 -7.75
CA THR A 153 1.38 8.00 -8.42
C THR A 153 -0.07 7.61 -8.19
N TYR A 154 -0.91 8.60 -7.91
CA TYR A 154 -2.34 8.47 -7.70
C TYR A 154 -3.12 9.25 -8.77
N TYR A 155 -4.02 8.56 -9.47
CA TYR A 155 -4.86 9.08 -10.53
C TYR A 155 -6.30 9.21 -10.04
N ALA A 156 -6.79 10.43 -9.83
CA ALA A 156 -8.20 10.65 -9.48
C ALA A 156 -9.15 10.14 -10.57
N THR A 157 -8.75 10.29 -11.84
CA THR A 157 -9.37 9.66 -13.00
C THR A 157 -8.31 9.10 -13.94
N PRO A 158 -8.62 8.16 -14.85
CA PRO A 158 -7.59 7.56 -15.73
C PRO A 158 -6.76 8.55 -16.56
N ASN A 159 -7.30 9.73 -16.84
CA ASN A 159 -6.64 10.78 -17.66
C ASN A 159 -6.23 12.02 -16.84
N SER A 160 -6.36 12.00 -15.50
CA SER A 160 -5.94 13.13 -14.68
C SER A 160 -4.42 13.24 -14.61
N ASP A 161 -3.92 14.46 -14.44
CA ASP A 161 -2.54 14.69 -13.96
C ASP A 161 -2.40 14.04 -12.57
N PRO A 162 -1.57 13.00 -12.41
CA PRO A 162 -1.55 12.24 -11.16
C PRO A 162 -0.89 13.05 -10.04
N LEU A 163 -1.35 12.82 -8.81
CA LEU A 163 -0.62 13.27 -7.62
C LEU A 163 0.56 12.34 -7.35
N VAL A 164 1.67 12.91 -6.93
CA VAL A 164 2.90 12.19 -6.60
C VAL A 164 3.02 12.07 -5.08
N LEU A 165 3.08 10.83 -4.60
CA LEU A 165 3.37 10.47 -3.21
C LEU A 165 4.84 10.07 -3.14
N ASP A 166 5.65 10.89 -2.48
CA ASP A 166 7.12 10.80 -2.52
C ASP A 166 7.72 10.92 -1.11
N ASN A 167 8.94 10.42 -0.93
CA ASN A 167 9.75 10.50 0.28
C ASN A 167 10.92 11.52 0.15
N LEU A 168 11.10 12.15 -1.02
CA LEU A 168 12.00 13.31 -1.15
C LEU A 168 11.28 14.64 -0.96
N ASN A 169 10.06 14.75 -1.51
CA ASN A 169 9.14 15.85 -1.25
C ASN A 169 7.86 15.28 -0.66
N PHE A 170 7.57 15.64 0.59
CA PHE A 170 6.42 15.10 1.32
C PHE A 170 5.08 15.72 0.88
N GLU A 171 5.10 16.85 0.17
CA GLU A 171 3.89 17.48 -0.34
C GLU A 171 3.29 16.69 -1.51
N LEU A 172 1.97 16.49 -1.47
CA LEU A 172 1.23 15.88 -2.58
C LEU A 172 1.03 16.88 -3.71
N LEU A 173 1.99 16.87 -4.63
CA LEU A 173 1.99 17.72 -5.81
C LEU A 173 1.55 16.93 -7.05
N PRO A 174 0.80 17.57 -7.98
CA PRO A 174 0.60 17.02 -9.31
C PRO A 174 1.93 16.76 -10.03
N ALA A 175 2.01 15.73 -10.87
CA ALA A 175 3.23 15.39 -11.59
C ALA A 175 3.72 16.55 -12.48
N SER A 176 2.80 17.35 -13.05
CA SER A 176 3.17 18.57 -13.79
C SER A 176 3.89 19.64 -12.95
N LYS A 177 3.80 19.57 -11.62
CA LYS A 177 4.51 20.45 -10.68
C LYS A 177 5.81 19.84 -10.15
N ARG A 178 6.09 18.57 -10.47
CA ARG A 178 7.31 17.86 -10.11
C ARG A 178 8.31 17.84 -11.26
N GLY A 179 8.74 19.03 -11.68
CA GLY A 179 9.71 19.20 -12.78
C GLY A 179 11.11 18.60 -12.50
N ASP A 180 11.36 18.21 -11.25
CA ASP A 180 12.52 17.46 -10.81
C ASP A 180 12.44 15.95 -11.14
N LEU A 181 11.26 15.42 -11.47
CA LEU A 181 11.04 14.01 -11.77
C LEU A 181 10.77 13.79 -13.26
N SER A 182 11.52 12.87 -13.87
CA SER A 182 11.28 12.43 -15.25
C SER A 182 10.84 10.96 -15.28
N PRO A 183 9.57 10.65 -15.59
CA PRO A 183 9.07 9.28 -15.56
C PRO A 183 9.71 8.39 -16.63
N VAL A 184 9.96 7.13 -16.28
CA VAL A 184 10.50 6.12 -17.21
C VAL A 184 9.44 5.06 -17.49
N PHE A 185 8.92 4.42 -16.44
CA PHE A 185 7.83 3.46 -16.51
C PHE A 185 7.04 3.47 -15.20
N SER A 186 5.83 2.91 -15.24
CA SER A 186 4.99 2.72 -14.06
C SER A 186 4.32 1.36 -14.11
N PHE A 187 3.94 0.80 -12.97
CA PHE A 187 3.28 -0.49 -12.91
C PHE A 187 2.39 -0.59 -11.67
N ASN A 188 1.47 -1.54 -11.70
CA ASN A 188 0.67 -2.02 -10.58
C ASN A 188 0.39 -3.51 -10.82
N ASP A 189 -0.41 -4.18 -10.00
CA ASP A 189 -0.64 -5.63 -10.16
C ASP A 189 -1.28 -6.04 -11.50
N LYS A 190 -1.91 -5.11 -12.23
CA LYS A 190 -2.60 -5.39 -13.50
C LYS A 190 -1.76 -5.16 -14.74
N GLY A 191 -0.69 -4.37 -14.66
CA GLY A 191 0.05 -3.99 -15.87
C GLY A 191 1.30 -3.15 -15.65
N LEU A 192 2.20 -3.24 -16.62
CA LEU A 192 3.36 -2.38 -16.80
C LEU A 192 3.07 -1.36 -17.91
N PHE A 193 3.40 -0.08 -17.69
CA PHE A 193 3.11 1.04 -18.59
C PHE A 193 4.37 1.88 -18.80
N VAL A 194 4.65 2.29 -20.04
CA VAL A 194 5.81 3.14 -20.37
C VAL A 194 5.38 4.61 -20.36
N ALA A 195 6.25 5.51 -19.88
CA ALA A 195 5.91 6.93 -19.68
C ALA A 195 5.34 7.63 -20.92
N ASN A 196 5.84 7.30 -22.12
CA ASN A 196 5.39 7.92 -23.37
C ASN A 196 4.01 7.43 -23.85
N ASN A 197 3.47 6.37 -23.24
CA ASN A 197 2.11 5.90 -23.51
C ASN A 197 1.54 5.16 -22.27
N PRO A 198 1.06 5.89 -21.26
CA PRO A 198 0.59 5.31 -19.99
C PRO A 198 -0.70 4.49 -20.12
N ASN A 199 -1.31 4.47 -21.31
CA ASN A 199 -2.45 3.62 -21.66
C ASN A 199 -2.04 2.32 -22.36
N MET A 200 -0.78 2.21 -22.79
CA MET A 200 -0.23 1.02 -23.45
C MET A 200 0.41 0.10 -22.40
N ARG A 201 -0.09 -1.13 -22.33
CA ARG A 201 0.53 -2.18 -21.54
C ARG A 201 1.81 -2.65 -22.25
N ALA A 202 2.96 -2.39 -21.64
CA ALA A 202 4.25 -2.83 -22.13
C ALA A 202 4.61 -4.26 -21.67
N GLY A 203 3.79 -4.87 -20.81
CA GLY A 203 3.98 -6.24 -20.35
C GLY A 203 3.27 -6.53 -19.02
N SER A 204 3.65 -7.66 -18.42
CA SER A 204 3.18 -8.06 -17.09
C SER A 204 4.11 -7.51 -15.99
N PRO A 205 3.58 -7.03 -14.86
CA PRO A 205 4.36 -6.68 -13.67
C PRO A 205 5.18 -7.84 -13.13
N SER A 206 4.75 -9.08 -13.37
CA SER A 206 5.48 -10.30 -13.01
C SER A 206 6.85 -10.42 -13.69
N ASN A 207 7.11 -9.61 -14.72
CA ASN A 207 8.42 -9.52 -15.37
C ASN A 207 9.44 -8.73 -14.52
N ILE A 208 8.97 -7.99 -13.51
CA ILE A 208 9.83 -7.32 -12.53
C ILE A 208 10.08 -8.34 -11.40
N SER A 209 11.24 -8.99 -11.42
CA SER A 209 11.58 -10.07 -10.47
C SER A 209 11.41 -9.62 -9.01
N LYS A 210 11.91 -8.43 -8.67
CA LYS A 210 11.83 -7.86 -7.31
C LYS A 210 10.39 -7.64 -6.85
N TRP A 211 9.52 -7.17 -7.74
CA TRP A 211 8.09 -7.04 -7.43
C TRP A 211 7.44 -8.39 -7.13
N ARG A 212 7.77 -9.43 -7.91
CA ARG A 212 7.29 -10.79 -7.66
C ARG A 212 7.78 -11.32 -6.30
N ASP A 213 9.00 -10.98 -5.91
CA ASP A 213 9.56 -11.39 -4.63
C ASP A 213 8.84 -10.67 -3.47
N VAL A 214 8.56 -9.37 -3.60
CA VAL A 214 7.71 -8.60 -2.67
C VAL A 214 6.34 -9.24 -2.51
N LEU A 215 5.64 -9.53 -3.62
CA LEU A 215 4.34 -10.20 -3.58
C LEU A 215 4.39 -11.58 -2.90
N THR A 216 5.52 -12.28 -3.03
CA THR A 216 5.72 -13.58 -2.37
C THR A 216 5.85 -13.42 -0.86
N ARG A 217 6.62 -12.43 -0.40
CA ARG A 217 6.73 -12.10 1.03
C ARG A 217 5.40 -11.59 1.60
N MET A 218 4.69 -10.73 0.87
CA MET A 218 3.36 -10.25 1.27
C MET A 218 2.36 -11.40 1.48
N ARG A 219 2.34 -12.42 0.62
CA ARG A 219 1.52 -13.63 0.82
C ARG A 219 1.94 -14.44 2.06
N GLN A 220 3.23 -14.55 2.34
CA GLN A 220 3.73 -15.23 3.55
C GLN A 220 3.36 -14.46 4.82
N ASP A 221 3.31 -13.13 4.73
CA ASP A 221 2.89 -12.21 5.77
C ASP A 221 1.35 -12.10 5.87
N GLY A 222 0.60 -12.70 4.92
CA GLY A 222 -0.87 -12.70 4.81
C GLY A 222 -1.49 -11.36 4.37
N LEU A 223 -0.69 -10.48 3.79
CA LEU A 223 -1.11 -9.18 3.28
C LEU A 223 -1.73 -9.23 1.87
N GLU A 224 -1.57 -10.36 1.17
CA GLU A 224 -2.13 -10.70 -0.15
C GLU A 224 -2.66 -12.14 -0.16
#